data_AF-A0A957RSW4-F1
#
_entry.id   AF-A0A957RSW4-F1
#
_cell.length_a   1.000
_cell.length_b   1.000
_cell.length_c   1.000
_cell.angle_alpha   90.00
_cell.angle_beta   90.00
_cell.angle_gamma   90.00
#
_symmetry.space_group_name_H-M   'P 1'
#
loop_
_entity.id
_entity.type
_entity.pdbx_description
1 polymer ?
#
loop_
_entity_poly.entity_id
_entity_poly.type
_entity_poly.pdbx_seq_one_letter_code
_entity_poly.pdbx_strand_id
1 'polypeptide(L)'
;RYVVADLTGLSATQVSYNGSPEQLRPIQQNALRDGSRIVMGDLALTFRQTPVGAALERRLPLTASGLCIGAALDADVSVSSPQPLAIRIRHDGRHWLVECEAGQCQVSYSGDPAQLRPVTQRNALQPASLVQVGALTLRIEAA
;
A
#
# COMPACT_ATOMS: atom_id res chain seq x y z
N ARG A 1 9.73 14.33 15.05
CA ARG A 1 9.77 12.93 15.57
C ARG A 1 8.37 12.35 15.39
N TYR A 2 8.23 11.21 14.71
CA TYR A 2 6.94 10.57 14.52
C TYR A 2 6.66 9.62 15.67
N VAL A 3 5.42 9.59 16.14
CA VAL A 3 4.98 8.85 17.32
C VAL A 3 3.71 8.10 16.96
N VAL A 4 3.61 6.86 17.45
CA VAL A 4 2.37 6.10 17.46
C VAL A 4 1.88 6.02 18.90
N ALA A 5 0.57 6.19 19.07
CA ALA A 5 -0.10 6.09 20.36
C ALA A 5 -1.29 5.15 20.22
N ASP A 6 -1.45 4.26 21.19
CA ASP A 6 -2.66 3.48 21.34
C ASP A 6 -3.70 4.30 22.09
N LEU A 7 -4.68 4.81 21.36
CA LEU A 7 -5.75 5.64 21.93
C LEU A 7 -6.81 4.82 22.67
N THR A 8 -6.77 3.48 22.58
CA THR A 8 -7.73 2.62 23.28
C THR A 8 -7.37 2.46 24.75
N GLY A 9 -6.09 2.65 25.10
CA GLY A 9 -5.55 2.33 26.44
C GLY A 9 -5.41 0.82 26.71
N LEU A 10 -5.82 -0.04 25.78
CA LEU A 10 -5.90 -1.49 25.97
C LEU A 10 -4.67 -2.25 25.47
N SER A 11 -3.60 -1.55 25.09
CA SER A 11 -2.40 -2.17 24.51
C SER A 11 -2.70 -2.98 23.22
N ALA A 12 -3.70 -2.53 22.47
CA ALA A 12 -4.12 -3.08 21.20
C ALA A 12 -3.10 -2.80 20.07
N THR A 13 -2.21 -1.81 20.26
CA THR A 13 -1.13 -1.52 19.32
C THR A 13 0.18 -2.15 19.77
N GLN A 14 0.80 -2.90 18.87
CA GLN A 14 2.12 -3.50 19.08
C GLN A 14 3.11 -2.95 18.08
N VAL A 15 4.36 -2.72 18.51
CA VAL A 15 5.43 -2.18 17.68
C VAL A 15 6.69 -3.02 17.81
N SER A 16 7.32 -3.29 16.67
CA SER A 16 8.67 -3.81 16.58
C SER A 16 9.56 -2.78 15.89
N TYR A 17 10.58 -2.30 16.57
CA TYR A 17 11.38 -1.18 16.07
C TYR A 17 12.38 -1.59 14.99
N ASN A 18 12.73 -2.86 14.86
CA ASN A 18 13.57 -3.35 13.75
C ASN A 18 12.76 -4.03 12.63
N GLY A 19 11.43 -3.97 12.73
CA GLY A 19 10.52 -4.57 11.75
C GLY A 19 10.26 -6.07 11.95
N SER A 20 10.96 -6.74 12.88
CA SER A 20 10.83 -8.18 13.11
C SER A 20 9.50 -8.54 13.79
N PRO A 21 8.70 -9.48 13.25
CA PRO A 21 7.47 -9.96 13.89
C PRO A 21 7.70 -10.53 15.30
N GLU A 22 8.85 -11.16 15.53
CA GLU A 22 9.21 -11.81 16.81
C GLU A 22 9.39 -10.80 17.97
N GLN A 23 9.58 -9.51 17.64
CA GLN A 23 9.93 -8.45 18.59
C GLN A 23 8.80 -7.44 18.79
N LEU A 24 7.58 -7.79 18.42
CA LEU A 24 6.40 -6.97 18.66
C LEU A 24 6.18 -6.82 20.17
N ARG A 25 6.06 -5.56 20.62
CA ARG A 25 5.77 -5.22 22.01
C ARG A 25 4.56 -4.31 22.07
N PRO A 26 3.63 -4.54 23.01
CA PRO A 26 2.55 -3.59 23.25
C PRO A 26 3.13 -2.23 23.64
N ILE A 27 2.46 -1.17 23.20
CA ILE A 27 2.80 0.21 23.54
C ILE A 27 1.56 0.98 23.97
N GLN A 28 1.78 2.01 24.78
CA GLN A 28 0.80 3.08 24.98
C GLN A 28 1.13 4.26 24.08
N GLN A 29 2.38 4.68 24.08
CA GLN A 29 2.89 5.69 23.17
C GLN A 29 4.39 5.51 23.00
N ASN A 30 4.88 5.53 21.76
CA ASN A 30 6.32 5.55 21.51
C ASN A 30 6.66 6.13 20.14
N ALA A 31 7.90 6.59 20.02
CA ALA A 31 8.40 7.08 18.75
C ALA A 31 8.76 5.95 17.80
N LEU A 32 8.52 6.21 16.52
CA LEU A 32 8.88 5.32 15.44
C LEU A 32 10.25 5.69 14.88
N ARG A 33 10.90 4.69 14.28
CA ARG A 33 12.07 4.86 13.42
C ARG A 33 11.80 4.14 12.10
N ASP A 34 12.49 4.54 11.04
CA ASP A 34 12.36 3.89 9.74
C ASP A 34 12.50 2.36 9.86
N GLY A 35 11.59 1.63 9.21
CA GLY A 35 11.49 0.17 9.28
C GLY A 35 10.71 -0.37 10.48
N SER A 36 10.21 0.47 11.39
CA SER A 36 9.33 0.02 12.47
C SER A 36 8.10 -0.71 11.92
N ARG A 37 7.82 -1.91 12.41
CA ARG A 37 6.59 -2.65 12.13
C ARG A 37 5.55 -2.34 13.22
N ILE A 38 4.34 -1.99 12.80
CA ILE A 38 3.21 -1.65 13.66
C ILE A 38 2.11 -2.68 13.38
N VAL A 39 1.54 -3.26 14.43
CA VAL A 39 0.44 -4.24 14.33
C VAL A 39 -0.73 -3.79 15.20
N MET A 40 -1.93 -3.83 14.62
CA MET A 40 -3.21 -3.54 15.26
C MET A 40 -4.24 -4.58 14.80
N GLY A 41 -4.51 -5.60 15.61
CA GLY A 41 -5.26 -6.78 15.15
C GLY A 41 -4.57 -7.43 13.95
N ASP A 42 -5.32 -7.63 12.86
CA ASP A 42 -4.79 -8.21 11.60
C ASP A 42 -4.07 -7.19 10.70
N LEU A 43 -4.11 -5.90 11.05
CA LEU A 43 -3.46 -4.86 10.28
C LEU A 43 -1.98 -4.79 10.65
N ALA A 44 -1.11 -5.06 9.68
CA ALA A 44 0.33 -4.87 9.78
C ALA A 44 0.83 -3.77 8.84
N LEU A 45 1.53 -2.79 9.41
CA LEU A 45 2.09 -1.64 8.70
C LEU A 45 3.60 -1.55 8.94
N THR A 46 4.33 -1.01 7.97
CA THR A 46 5.74 -0.64 8.11
C THR A 46 5.86 0.86 8.03
N PHE A 47 6.44 1.48 9.05
CA PHE A 47 6.74 2.90 9.03
C PHE A 47 7.98 3.15 8.17
N ARG A 48 7.84 4.03 7.19
CA ARG A 48 8.93 4.52 6.36
C ARG A 48 9.18 5.99 6.63
N GLN A 49 10.44 6.34 6.80
CA GLN A 49 10.87 7.73 6.91
C GLN A 49 11.98 8.01 5.91
N THR A 50 11.69 8.89 4.97
CA THR A 50 12.61 9.37 3.93
C THR A 50 12.94 10.85 4.16
N PRO A 51 13.94 11.42 3.46
CA PRO A 51 14.19 12.86 3.50
C PRO A 51 12.99 13.71 3.06
N VAL A 52 12.08 13.15 2.26
CA VAL A 52 10.91 13.86 1.69
C VAL A 52 9.70 13.80 2.62
N GLY A 53 9.69 12.88 3.59
CA GLY A 53 8.57 12.73 4.53
C GLY A 53 8.48 11.32 5.10
N ALA A 54 7.37 11.04 5.79
CA ALA A 54 7.08 9.74 6.36
C ALA A 54 5.78 9.14 5.82
N ALA A 55 5.74 7.81 5.71
CA ALA A 55 4.61 7.05 5.22
C ALA A 55 4.42 5.77 6.02
N LEU A 56 3.23 5.19 5.93
CA LEU A 56 2.93 3.84 6.40
C LEU A 56 2.71 2.95 5.17
N GLU A 57 3.53 1.91 5.06
CA GLU A 57 3.41 0.90 4.02
C GLU A 57 2.59 -0.29 4.51
N ARG A 58 1.65 -0.73 3.68
CA ARG A 58 0.93 -1.99 3.87
C ARG A 58 1.21 -2.90 2.69
N ARG A 59 1.56 -4.16 2.97
CA ARG A 59 1.63 -5.21 1.95
C ARG A 59 0.28 -5.89 1.85
N LEU A 60 -0.22 -6.02 0.63
CA LEU A 60 -1.48 -6.70 0.33
C LEU A 60 -1.17 -7.91 -0.55
N PRO A 61 -1.66 -9.11 -0.21
CA PRO A 61 -1.52 -10.26 -1.09
C PRO A 61 -2.37 -10.02 -2.35
N LEU A 62 -1.79 -10.29 -3.51
CA LEU A 62 -2.54 -10.34 -4.76
C LEU A 62 -3.04 -11.77 -4.97
N THR A 63 -4.36 -11.96 -4.90
CA THR A 63 -5.00 -13.26 -5.09
C THR A 63 -5.39 -13.47 -6.56
N ALA A 64 -5.70 -14.71 -6.95
CA ALA A 64 -6.10 -15.01 -8.33
C ALA A 64 -7.39 -14.26 -8.78
N SER A 65 -8.27 -13.90 -7.85
CA SER A 65 -9.46 -13.07 -8.13
C SER A 65 -9.11 -11.61 -8.44
N GLY A 66 -7.87 -11.19 -8.16
CA GLY A 66 -7.42 -9.81 -8.28
C GLY A 66 -7.71 -8.97 -7.03
N LEU A 67 -7.41 -7.69 -7.17
CA LEU A 67 -7.57 -6.65 -6.16
C LEU A 67 -8.23 -5.43 -6.81
N CYS A 68 -9.35 -4.98 -6.26
CA CYS A 68 -10.03 -3.75 -6.65
C CYS A 68 -9.64 -2.61 -5.71
N ILE A 69 -9.29 -1.45 -6.28
CA ILE A 69 -8.87 -0.27 -5.51
C ILE A 69 -9.65 0.92 -6.03
N GLY A 70 -10.37 1.63 -5.16
CA GLY A 70 -11.21 2.73 -5.59
C GLY A 70 -12.04 3.35 -4.48
N ALA A 71 -12.93 4.25 -4.85
CA ALA A 71 -13.82 4.95 -3.90
C ALA A 71 -15.12 4.17 -3.60
N ALA A 72 -15.35 3.05 -4.27
CA ALA A 72 -16.54 2.22 -4.06
C ALA A 72 -16.47 1.47 -2.72
N LEU A 73 -17.63 1.28 -2.07
CA LEU A 73 -17.72 0.62 -0.76
C LEU A 73 -17.34 -0.86 -0.79
N ASP A 74 -17.43 -1.49 -1.96
CA ASP A 74 -17.10 -2.88 -2.22
C ASP A 74 -15.66 -3.08 -2.75
N ALA A 75 -14.85 -2.01 -2.82
CA ALA A 75 -13.44 -2.13 -3.18
C ALA A 75 -12.63 -2.82 -2.07
N ASP A 76 -11.71 -3.71 -2.45
CA ASP A 76 -10.78 -4.36 -1.51
C ASP A 76 -9.89 -3.34 -0.79
N VAL A 77 -9.52 -2.26 -1.50
CA VAL A 77 -8.83 -1.09 -0.95
C VAL A 77 -9.65 0.15 -1.26
N SER A 78 -10.37 0.63 -0.25
CA SER A 78 -11.09 1.89 -0.33
C SER A 78 -10.14 3.08 -0.25
N VAL A 79 -10.19 3.96 -1.26
CA VAL A 79 -9.43 5.21 -1.32
C VAL A 79 -10.40 6.37 -1.36
N SER A 80 -10.30 7.28 -0.38
CA SER A 80 -11.08 8.50 -0.38
C SER A 80 -10.56 9.43 -1.48
N SER A 81 -11.41 9.72 -2.45
CA SER A 81 -11.09 10.60 -3.58
C SER A 81 -12.31 11.46 -3.91
N PRO A 82 -12.13 12.76 -4.18
CA PRO A 82 -13.22 13.61 -4.67
C PRO A 82 -13.64 13.30 -6.11
N GLN A 83 -12.81 12.55 -6.85
CA GLN A 83 -13.08 12.12 -8.22
C GLN A 83 -13.36 10.61 -8.27
N PRO A 84 -14.20 10.13 -9.21
CA PRO A 84 -14.37 8.71 -9.45
C PRO A 84 -13.03 8.04 -9.71
N LEU A 85 -12.74 7.01 -8.93
CA LEU A 85 -11.48 6.27 -8.97
C LEU A 85 -11.79 4.80 -8.80
N ALA A 86 -11.42 4.01 -9.80
CA ALA A 86 -11.53 2.56 -9.76
C ALA A 86 -10.44 1.96 -10.65
N ILE A 87 -9.54 1.19 -10.03
CA ILE A 87 -8.57 0.37 -10.74
C ILE A 87 -8.70 -1.09 -10.29
N ARG A 88 -8.29 -1.99 -11.18
CA ARG A 88 -8.25 -3.42 -10.90
C ARG A 88 -6.87 -3.96 -11.22
N ILE A 89 -6.30 -4.70 -10.28
CA ILE A 89 -5.10 -5.51 -10.50
C ILE A 89 -5.53 -6.97 -10.56
N ARG A 90 -5.30 -7.67 -11.66
CA ARG A 90 -5.69 -9.08 -11.80
C ARG A 90 -4.69 -9.88 -12.62
N HIS A 91 -4.68 -11.19 -12.43
CA HIS A 91 -3.87 -12.10 -13.22
C HIS A 91 -4.69 -12.62 -14.41
N ASP A 92 -4.13 -12.60 -15.63
CA ASP A 92 -4.80 -13.12 -16.83
C ASP A 92 -4.42 -14.56 -17.20
N GLY A 93 -3.60 -15.20 -16.35
CA GLY A 93 -3.02 -16.52 -16.58
C GLY A 93 -1.56 -16.47 -17.03
N ARG A 94 -1.08 -15.33 -17.51
CA ARG A 94 0.31 -15.13 -17.93
C ARG A 94 0.98 -13.93 -17.26
N HIS A 95 0.23 -12.85 -17.06
CA HIS A 95 0.73 -11.58 -16.52
C HIS A 95 -0.22 -11.06 -15.45
N TRP A 96 0.35 -10.32 -14.50
CA TRP A 96 -0.44 -9.38 -13.72
C TRP A 96 -0.76 -8.18 -14.60
N LEU A 97 -1.99 -7.68 -14.54
CA LEU A 97 -2.46 -6.54 -15.31
C LEU A 97 -2.98 -5.47 -14.35
N VAL A 98 -2.79 -4.20 -14.70
CA VAL A 98 -3.58 -3.09 -14.16
C VAL A 98 -4.58 -2.62 -15.21
N GLU A 99 -5.82 -2.41 -14.78
CA GLU A 99 -6.92 -1.88 -15.57
C GLU A 99 -7.47 -0.64 -14.86
N CYS A 100 -7.68 0.45 -15.61
CA CYS A 100 -8.27 1.68 -15.09
C CYS A 100 -9.75 1.71 -15.50
N GLU A 101 -10.65 1.41 -14.57
CA GLU A 101 -12.10 1.37 -14.81
C GLU A 101 -12.73 2.77 -14.68
N ALA A 102 -12.20 3.61 -13.79
CA ALA A 102 -12.58 5.01 -13.65
C ALA A 102 -11.43 5.87 -13.09
N GLY A 103 -11.36 7.14 -13.51
CA GLY A 103 -10.37 8.10 -13.04
C GLY A 103 -9.07 8.08 -13.82
N GLN A 104 -7.97 8.49 -13.17
CA GLN A 104 -6.63 8.50 -13.76
C GLN A 104 -5.73 7.50 -13.03
N CYS A 105 -5.08 6.65 -13.81
CA CYS A 105 -4.08 5.70 -13.35
C CYS A 105 -2.83 5.84 -14.22
N GLN A 106 -1.66 5.78 -13.59
CA GLN A 106 -0.39 5.76 -14.28
C GLN A 106 0.44 4.55 -13.85
N VAL A 107 1.30 4.08 -14.74
CA VAL A 107 2.18 2.93 -14.50
C VAL A 107 3.60 3.24 -14.95
N SER A 108 4.58 2.77 -14.17
CA SER A 108 5.99 2.72 -14.54
C SER A 108 6.48 1.29 -14.36
N TYR A 109 6.91 0.66 -15.46
CA TYR A 109 7.33 -0.74 -15.44
C TYR A 109 8.68 -0.96 -14.76
N SER A 110 9.54 0.06 -14.72
CA SER A 110 10.85 0.01 -14.06
C SER A 110 10.76 0.29 -12.56
N GLY A 111 9.61 0.76 -12.08
CA GLY A 111 9.44 1.25 -10.72
C GLY A 111 9.82 2.72 -10.53
N ASP A 112 10.38 3.38 -11.56
CA ASP A 112 10.82 4.78 -11.51
C ASP A 112 9.63 5.74 -11.64
N PRO A 113 9.34 6.60 -10.64
CA PRO A 113 8.27 7.59 -10.71
C PRO A 113 8.42 8.57 -11.89
N ALA A 114 9.65 8.87 -12.33
CA ALA A 114 9.87 9.77 -13.46
C ALA A 114 9.41 9.19 -14.81
N GLN A 115 9.13 7.88 -14.86
CA GLN A 115 8.72 7.16 -16.06
C GLN A 115 7.24 6.77 -16.06
N LEU A 116 6.45 7.35 -15.15
CA LEU A 116 5.01 7.11 -15.07
C LEU A 116 4.30 7.54 -16.36
N ARG A 117 3.40 6.68 -16.84
CA ARG A 117 2.65 6.87 -18.09
C ARG A 117 1.19 6.51 -17.85
N PRO A 118 0.23 7.19 -18.50
CA PRO A 118 -1.18 6.85 -18.37
C PRO A 118 -1.48 5.39 -18.76
N VAL A 119 -2.35 4.74 -17.98
CA VAL A 119 -2.96 3.45 -18.33
C VAL A 119 -4.17 3.74 -19.21
N THR A 120 -4.10 3.38 -20.50
CA THR A 120 -5.15 3.70 -21.47
C THR A 120 -6.22 2.62 -21.59
N GLN A 121 -5.88 1.36 -21.28
CA GLN A 121 -6.82 0.24 -21.22
C GLN A 121 -6.35 -0.80 -20.21
N ARG A 122 -5.29 -1.54 -20.56
CA ARG A 122 -4.72 -2.62 -19.77
C ARG A 122 -3.21 -2.63 -19.96
N ASN A 123 -2.47 -2.72 -18.86
CA ASN A 123 -1.02 -2.71 -18.90
C ASN A 123 -0.49 -3.88 -18.09
N ALA A 124 0.41 -4.66 -18.68
CA ALA A 124 1.07 -5.77 -17.99
C ALA A 124 2.07 -5.24 -16.96
N LEU A 125 1.97 -5.75 -15.75
CA LEU A 125 2.82 -5.45 -14.62
C LEU A 125 3.90 -6.51 -14.50
N GLN A 126 5.10 -6.06 -14.15
CA GLN A 126 6.22 -6.91 -13.75
C GLN A 126 6.61 -6.61 -12.29
N PRO A 127 7.36 -7.49 -11.62
CA PRO A 127 7.95 -7.16 -10.32
C PRO A 127 8.66 -5.80 -10.36
N ALA A 128 8.57 -5.06 -9.26
CA ALA A 128 8.99 -3.67 -9.08
C ALA A 128 8.19 -2.60 -9.86
N SER A 129 7.17 -2.96 -10.66
CA SER A 129 6.33 -1.95 -11.31
C SER A 129 5.69 -1.01 -10.28
N LEU A 130 5.65 0.27 -10.61
CA LEU A 130 4.97 1.30 -9.85
C LEU A 130 3.63 1.61 -10.52
N VAL A 131 2.56 1.67 -9.74
CA VAL A 131 1.24 2.11 -10.18
C VAL A 131 0.82 3.30 -9.32
N GLN A 132 0.51 4.43 -9.95
CA GLN A 132 0.02 5.63 -9.28
C GLN A 132 -1.47 5.83 -9.58
N VAL A 133 -2.25 6.02 -8.52
CA VAL A 133 -3.71 6.14 -8.57
C VAL A 133 -4.12 7.27 -7.62
N GLY A 134 -4.41 8.45 -8.17
CA GLY A 134 -4.56 9.67 -7.36
C GLY A 134 -3.29 9.93 -6.52
N ALA A 135 -3.45 10.03 -5.20
CA ALA A 135 -2.34 10.17 -4.25
C ALA A 135 -1.74 8.83 -3.80
N LEU A 136 -2.37 7.70 -4.14
CA LEU A 136 -1.88 6.37 -3.76
C LEU A 136 -0.79 5.93 -4.72
N THR A 137 0.29 5.38 -4.16
CA THR A 137 1.37 4.74 -4.90
C THR A 137 1.44 3.29 -4.49
N LEU A 138 1.40 2.40 -5.48
CA LEU A 138 1.45 0.95 -5.32
C LEU A 138 2.72 0.44 -5.98
N ARG A 139 3.41 -0.49 -5.31
CA ARG A 139 4.56 -1.18 -5.88
C ARG A 139 4.28 -2.67 -5.91
N ILE A 140 4.48 -3.27 -7.08
CA ILE A 140 4.34 -4.71 -7.26
C ILE A 140 5.62 -5.36 -6.76
N GLU A 141 5.51 -6.23 -5.76
CA GLU A 141 6.63 -7.02 -5.27
C GLU A 141 6.53 -8.46 -5.79
N ALA A 142 7.68 -9.08 -6.05
CA ALA A 142 7.71 -10.53 -6.25
C ALA A 142 7.38 -11.23 -4.92
N ALA A 143 6.68 -12.36 -5.00
CA ALA A 143 6.45 -13.24 -3.86
C ALA A 143 7.74 -13.95 -3.43
#